data_AF-A0A2A5QV88-F1
#
_entry.id   AF-A0A2A5QV88-F1
#
_cell.length_a   1.000
_cell.length_b   1.000
_cell.length_c   1.000
_cell.angle_alpha   90.00
_cell.angle_beta   90.00
_cell.angle_gamma   90.00
#
_symmetry.space_group_name_H-M   'P 1'
#
loop_
_entity.id
_entity.type
_entity.pdbx_description
1 polymer ?
#
loop_
_entity_poly.entity_id
_entity_poly.type
_entity_poly.pdbx_seq_one_letter_code
_entity_poly.pdbx_strand_id
1 'polypeptide(L)'
;MTTRSVPIVDRVSDAFFALDTGFRFTYLNERAETLLKRSREDLIGRVMWDEFPQTVETQFPEGFHRAMDEQVSVSFEIYHTHLETWFEARAYPSESGLSVFMRDVTERKAQETTLAQHAAVVEAVHDAVVTLDRNREIVTVNGATETILGADRTELVGEHVETLTELAGIDGESAVDIGRAITDVDVGNADRSQLEVAYVGPEGDARMAEFRFVPIEDNTATVAAVIRDITDRYEYDRVVTSLHEITRWLLESDDPEEICAIAVHAGSDLLDLPISGVWLLEEERGYLEPVAGTAGAHDEFGGLPRFNPGEGLVWDVFEAGEVQLFDDLGTIDNLYNPDTPLESEIIAPIGTHGILMTGSLDPYRFDETDIDLISTLVENTRAALDRADREQVLRDRTAELERQTDRLESIADVLSSDLKDQLETVADALEEETTDEWEFPLAEDTVETTLDRAERLVDDIREFARNASTVGTRTRLDLEAAIEDAISDSQLEMDSVVVVDGSATLRADPDRFGHLLETAFDSAAARAKGDVTIQIGLVGFDDGGSRGFFLLDDAAEIPPTAHDRVLDPTADDETAIDGLGLALVRAIAKAHDWECSVTNGDNGGTRIEIRDVTTLERTRE
;
A
#
# COMPACT_ATOMS: atom_id res chain seq x y z
N MET A 1 -11.40 59.87 78.75
CA MET A 1 -10.32 60.27 77.83
C MET A 1 -10.20 61.80 77.81
N THR A 2 -9.00 62.33 78.06
CA THR A 2 -8.70 63.77 78.09
C THR A 2 -8.65 64.34 76.67
N THR A 3 -9.13 65.57 76.46
CA THR A 3 -9.42 66.31 75.20
C THR A 3 -8.23 66.52 74.23
N ARG A 4 -7.14 65.76 74.34
CA ARG A 4 -5.89 65.93 73.56
C ARG A 4 -5.60 64.81 72.55
N SER A 5 -6.37 63.73 72.53
CA SER A 5 -6.18 62.55 71.65
C SER A 5 -7.06 62.52 70.38
N VAL A 6 -8.12 63.33 70.32
CA VAL A 6 -9.03 63.43 69.16
C VAL A 6 -8.33 63.83 67.83
N PRO A 7 -7.34 64.76 67.80
CA PRO A 7 -6.76 65.21 66.52
C PRO A 7 -5.84 64.20 65.83
N ILE A 8 -5.40 63.15 66.53
CA ILE A 8 -4.43 62.18 66.02
C ILE A 8 -5.13 61.07 65.23
N VAL A 9 -6.32 60.65 65.67
CA VAL A 9 -7.05 59.52 65.08
C VAL A 9 -7.82 59.91 63.81
N ASP A 10 -8.19 61.20 63.67
CA ASP A 10 -8.73 61.75 62.42
C ASP A 10 -7.69 61.81 61.27
N ARG A 11 -6.40 61.64 61.57
CA ARG A 11 -5.31 61.64 60.56
C ARG A 11 -4.85 60.25 60.14
N VAL A 12 -5.40 59.19 60.72
CA VAL A 12 -5.05 57.82 60.39
C VAL A 12 -5.75 57.41 59.09
N SER A 13 -5.05 56.64 58.23
CA SER A 13 -5.59 56.16 56.95
C SER A 13 -6.77 55.21 57.12
N ASP A 14 -6.78 54.49 58.23
CA ASP A 14 -7.72 53.41 58.52
C ASP A 14 -8.98 53.97 59.18
N ALA A 15 -10.12 53.32 58.94
CA ALA A 15 -11.35 53.65 59.62
C ALA A 15 -11.23 53.30 61.10
N PHE A 16 -11.58 54.24 61.96
CA PHE A 16 -11.55 54.06 63.40
C PHE A 16 -12.87 54.46 64.03
N PHE A 17 -13.37 53.60 64.90
CA PHE A 17 -14.51 53.92 65.75
C PHE A 17 -14.33 53.34 67.15
N ALA A 18 -14.91 54.00 68.14
CA ALA A 18 -14.90 53.56 69.53
C ALA A 18 -16.33 53.27 70.00
N LEU A 19 -16.52 52.15 70.66
CA LEU A 19 -17.77 51.71 71.25
C LEU A 19 -17.69 51.76 72.78
N ASP A 20 -18.81 52.03 73.45
CA ASP A 20 -18.93 51.83 74.90
C ASP A 20 -19.17 50.34 75.27
N THR A 21 -19.33 50.06 76.56
CA THR A 21 -19.61 48.69 77.07
C THR A 21 -20.98 48.15 76.66
N GLY A 22 -21.86 48.98 76.11
CA GLY A 22 -23.13 48.59 75.50
C GLY A 22 -23.06 48.51 73.98
N PHE A 23 -21.86 48.47 73.40
CA PHE A 23 -21.61 48.49 71.95
C PHE A 23 -22.20 49.71 71.23
N ARG A 24 -22.33 50.86 71.92
CA ARG A 24 -22.80 52.11 71.30
C ARG A 24 -21.64 52.93 70.77
N PHE A 25 -21.78 53.49 69.57
CA PHE A 25 -20.74 54.35 69.02
C PHE A 25 -20.54 55.61 69.86
N THR A 26 -19.32 55.80 70.35
CA THR A 26 -18.89 56.99 71.10
C THR A 26 -18.03 57.93 70.26
N TYR A 27 -17.39 57.40 69.21
CA TYR A 27 -16.57 58.15 68.29
C TYR A 27 -16.43 57.42 66.95
N LEU A 28 -16.38 58.19 65.87
CA LEU A 28 -16.02 57.74 64.52
C LEU A 28 -15.13 58.82 63.89
N ASN A 29 -14.05 58.42 63.22
CA ASN A 29 -13.27 59.32 62.37
C ASN A 29 -13.92 59.47 60.97
N GLU A 30 -13.47 60.45 60.18
CA GLU A 30 -13.99 60.70 58.82
C GLU A 30 -13.87 59.47 57.90
N ARG A 31 -12.82 58.65 58.11
CA ARG A 31 -12.61 57.41 57.36
C ARG A 31 -13.66 56.36 57.69
N ALA A 32 -14.05 56.23 58.96
CA ALA A 32 -15.14 55.35 59.36
C ALA A 32 -16.50 55.83 58.81
N GLU A 33 -16.77 57.13 58.74
CA GLU A 33 -17.99 57.67 58.11
C GLU A 33 -18.06 57.33 56.62
N THR A 34 -16.92 57.46 55.92
CA THR A 34 -16.80 57.15 54.49
C THR A 34 -16.98 55.65 54.24
N LEU A 35 -16.34 54.81 55.05
CA LEU A 35 -16.37 53.36 54.92
C LEU A 35 -17.75 52.79 55.26
N LEU A 36 -18.38 53.26 56.33
CA LEU A 36 -19.72 52.82 56.76
C LEU A 36 -20.86 53.49 55.98
N LYS A 37 -20.55 54.46 55.08
CA LYS A 37 -21.51 55.26 54.30
C LYS A 37 -22.62 55.90 55.16
N ARG A 38 -22.26 56.32 56.38
CA ARG A 38 -23.14 56.90 57.39
C ARG A 38 -22.43 58.01 58.13
N SER A 39 -23.14 59.07 58.49
CA SER A 39 -22.52 60.18 59.23
C SER A 39 -22.34 59.82 60.71
N ARG A 40 -21.37 60.46 61.36
CA ARG A 40 -21.15 60.35 62.81
C ARG A 40 -22.38 60.82 63.59
N GLU A 41 -23.09 61.83 63.09
CA GLU A 41 -24.27 62.37 63.78
C GLU A 41 -25.41 61.34 63.84
N ASP A 42 -25.50 60.46 62.84
CA ASP A 42 -26.51 59.41 62.78
C ASP A 42 -26.17 58.22 63.70
N LEU A 43 -24.88 57.88 63.81
CA LEU A 43 -24.42 56.66 64.48
C LEU A 43 -24.05 56.84 65.95
N ILE A 44 -23.62 58.04 66.37
CA ILE A 44 -23.19 58.27 67.76
C ILE A 44 -24.36 58.03 68.74
N GLY A 45 -24.12 57.17 69.74
CA GLY A 45 -25.09 56.74 70.75
C GLY A 45 -25.99 55.58 70.34
N ARG A 46 -25.97 55.17 69.06
CA ARG A 46 -26.69 53.98 68.55
C ARG A 46 -25.89 52.71 68.83
N VAL A 47 -26.60 51.60 69.04
CA VAL A 47 -25.97 50.28 69.21
C VAL A 47 -25.54 49.77 67.85
N MET A 48 -24.28 49.32 67.74
CA MET A 48 -23.71 48.83 66.48
C MET A 48 -24.56 47.74 65.82
N TRP A 49 -25.09 46.82 66.62
CA TRP A 49 -25.90 45.69 66.17
C TRP A 49 -27.26 46.09 65.58
N ASP A 50 -27.85 47.19 66.07
CA ASP A 50 -29.16 47.66 65.60
C ASP A 50 -29.05 48.37 64.25
N GLU A 51 -27.96 49.11 64.04
CA GLU A 51 -27.70 49.88 62.81
C GLU A 51 -27.11 49.01 61.70
N PHE A 52 -26.41 47.92 62.08
CA PHE A 52 -25.84 46.94 61.16
C PHE A 52 -26.30 45.52 61.53
N PRO A 53 -27.61 45.20 61.43
CA PRO A 53 -28.16 43.91 61.90
C PRO A 53 -27.64 42.70 61.10
N GLN A 54 -27.04 42.93 59.94
CA GLN A 54 -26.52 41.87 59.08
C GLN A 54 -25.11 41.40 59.45
N THR A 55 -24.38 42.15 60.30
CA THR A 55 -23.12 41.66 60.85
C THR A 55 -23.34 40.62 61.95
N VAL A 56 -24.56 40.47 62.47
CA VAL A 56 -24.92 39.50 63.53
C VAL A 56 -24.78 38.05 63.08
N GLU A 57 -24.87 37.75 61.77
CA GLU A 57 -24.71 36.40 61.22
C GLU A 57 -23.26 36.04 60.82
N THR A 58 -22.34 37.00 60.89
CA THR A 58 -20.93 36.83 60.50
C THR A 58 -20.04 36.74 61.74
N GLN A 59 -18.74 36.43 61.63
CA GLN A 59 -17.81 36.34 62.78
C GLN A 59 -17.60 37.66 63.57
N PHE A 60 -18.32 38.74 63.22
CA PHE A 60 -18.31 40.07 63.84
C PHE A 60 -18.64 40.06 65.35
N PRO A 61 -19.71 39.40 65.84
CA PRO A 61 -20.11 39.40 67.24
C PRO A 61 -19.12 38.65 68.13
N GLU A 62 -18.64 37.49 67.69
CA GLU A 62 -17.73 36.65 68.49
C GLU A 62 -16.39 37.35 68.74
N GLY A 63 -15.80 37.95 67.70
CA GLY A 63 -14.53 38.68 67.84
C GLY A 63 -14.63 39.85 68.81
N PHE A 64 -15.65 40.70 68.67
CA PHE A 64 -15.81 41.86 69.55
C PHE A 64 -16.28 41.52 70.97
N HIS A 65 -17.15 40.53 71.13
CA HIS A 65 -17.52 40.03 72.45
C HIS A 65 -16.31 39.45 73.16
N ARG A 66 -15.52 38.60 72.49
CA ARG A 66 -14.29 38.06 73.05
C ARG A 66 -13.31 39.15 73.46
N ALA A 67 -13.10 40.16 72.63
CA ALA A 67 -12.25 41.28 72.99
C ALA A 67 -12.74 42.00 74.25
N MET A 68 -14.05 42.24 74.36
CA MET A 68 -14.65 42.94 75.49
C MET A 68 -14.75 42.08 76.77
N ASP A 69 -15.04 40.79 76.65
CA ASP A 69 -15.24 39.85 77.76
C ASP A 69 -13.89 39.37 78.33
N GLU A 70 -12.95 39.00 77.46
CA GLU A 70 -11.62 38.52 77.86
C GLU A 70 -10.61 39.66 78.05
N GLN A 71 -10.96 40.89 77.65
CA GLN A 71 -10.07 42.07 77.68
C GLN A 71 -8.75 41.84 76.93
N VAL A 72 -8.79 41.11 75.82
CA VAL A 72 -7.65 40.87 74.91
C VAL A 72 -7.87 41.53 73.55
N SER A 73 -6.79 42.05 72.94
CA SER A 73 -6.88 42.55 71.57
C SER A 73 -7.05 41.41 70.58
N VAL A 74 -7.98 41.54 69.65
CA VAL A 74 -8.25 40.55 68.59
C VAL A 74 -8.09 41.17 67.20
N SER A 75 -7.71 40.35 66.23
CA SER A 75 -7.63 40.72 64.82
C SER A 75 -8.29 39.62 63.99
N PHE A 76 -9.15 39.99 63.06
CA PHE A 76 -9.82 39.05 62.16
C PHE A 76 -10.16 39.70 60.81
N GLU A 77 -10.28 38.89 59.76
CA GLU A 77 -10.68 39.32 58.42
C GLU A 77 -12.14 38.92 58.16
N ILE A 78 -12.89 39.79 57.49
CA ILE A 78 -14.33 39.59 57.27
C ILE A 78 -14.78 40.16 55.93
N TYR A 79 -15.64 39.42 55.24
CA TYR A 79 -16.28 39.89 54.01
C TYR A 79 -17.63 40.52 54.33
N HIS A 80 -17.82 41.77 53.92
CA HIS A 80 -19.08 42.48 54.10
C HIS A 80 -19.93 42.39 52.83
N THR A 81 -20.95 41.53 52.85
CA THR A 81 -21.80 41.20 51.68
C THR A 81 -22.40 42.41 50.96
N HIS A 82 -22.92 43.42 51.68
CA HIS A 82 -23.52 44.61 51.06
C HIS A 82 -22.55 45.67 50.54
N LEU A 83 -21.33 45.68 51.07
CA LEU A 83 -20.29 46.59 50.60
C LEU A 83 -19.39 45.88 49.57
N GLU A 84 -19.57 44.56 49.39
CA GLU A 84 -18.74 43.69 48.56
C GLU A 84 -17.23 43.85 48.85
N THR A 85 -16.89 44.16 50.10
CA THR A 85 -15.54 44.58 50.53
C THR A 85 -15.04 43.65 51.63
N TRP A 86 -13.75 43.27 51.58
CA TRP A 86 -13.06 42.58 52.66
C TRP A 86 -12.44 43.57 53.64
N PHE A 87 -12.68 43.39 54.94
CA PHE A 87 -12.11 44.20 56.01
C PHE A 87 -11.22 43.38 56.93
N GLU A 88 -10.07 43.94 57.30
CA GLU A 88 -9.31 43.50 58.48
C GLU A 88 -9.74 44.39 59.66
N ALA A 89 -10.36 43.78 60.67
CA ALA A 89 -10.81 44.45 61.88
C ALA A 89 -9.88 44.13 63.06
N ARG A 90 -9.36 45.16 63.72
CA ARG A 90 -8.54 45.05 64.93
C ARG A 90 -9.25 45.74 66.08
N ALA A 91 -9.64 44.95 67.07
CA ALA A 91 -10.39 45.42 68.23
C ALA A 91 -9.49 45.44 69.46
N TYR A 92 -9.40 46.60 70.10
CA TYR A 92 -8.61 46.84 71.31
C TYR A 92 -9.56 47.19 72.47
N PRO A 93 -9.69 46.31 73.47
CA PRO A 93 -10.57 46.56 74.60
C PRO A 93 -9.98 47.55 75.60
N SER A 94 -10.86 48.17 76.38
CA SER A 94 -10.54 49.09 77.46
C SER A 94 -11.63 49.05 78.54
N GLU A 95 -11.36 49.58 79.72
CA GLU A 95 -12.36 49.73 80.79
C GLU A 95 -13.58 50.57 80.37
N SER A 96 -13.42 51.44 79.37
CA SER A 96 -14.48 52.31 78.84
C SER A 96 -15.26 51.71 77.65
N GLY A 97 -14.86 50.56 77.13
CA GLY A 97 -15.44 49.94 75.94
C GLY A 97 -14.40 49.46 74.93
N LEU A 98 -14.68 49.51 73.64
CA LEU A 98 -13.88 48.88 72.59
C LEU A 98 -13.43 49.89 71.53
N SER A 99 -12.14 49.92 71.19
CA SER A 99 -11.62 50.71 70.06
C SER A 99 -11.37 49.79 68.88
N VAL A 100 -11.97 50.09 67.72
CA VAL A 100 -11.89 49.23 66.53
C VAL A 100 -11.24 50.00 65.38
N PHE A 101 -10.22 49.39 64.79
CA PHE A 101 -9.65 49.80 63.51
C PHE A 101 -10.15 48.85 62.43
N MET A 102 -10.62 49.41 61.31
CA MET A 102 -10.99 48.66 60.12
C MET A 102 -10.19 49.15 58.93
N ARG A 103 -9.59 48.20 58.22
CA ARG A 103 -8.86 48.45 56.99
C ARG A 103 -9.47 47.66 55.85
N ASP A 104 -9.68 48.31 54.72
CA ASP A 104 -10.05 47.65 53.47
C ASP A 104 -8.85 46.83 52.95
N VAL A 105 -9.06 45.53 52.78
CA VAL A 105 -8.07 44.58 52.27
C VAL A 105 -8.56 43.90 50.98
N THR A 106 -9.56 44.47 50.30
CA THR A 106 -10.18 43.90 49.11
C THR A 106 -9.20 43.75 47.96
N GLU A 107 -8.37 44.76 47.68
CA GLU A 107 -7.32 44.66 46.66
C GLU A 107 -6.33 43.53 46.96
N ARG A 108 -5.92 43.40 48.23
CA ARG A 108 -5.02 42.31 48.66
C ARG A 108 -5.70 40.95 48.49
N LYS A 109 -6.96 40.80 48.91
CA LYS A 109 -7.73 39.55 48.74
C LYS A 109 -7.98 39.20 47.27
N ALA A 110 -8.26 40.20 46.45
CA ALA A 110 -8.42 40.01 45.00
C ALA A 110 -7.12 39.52 44.37
N GLN A 111 -5.97 40.12 44.72
CA GLN A 111 -4.66 39.65 44.25
C GLN A 111 -4.33 38.23 44.75
N GLU A 112 -4.56 37.93 46.03
CA GLU A 112 -4.40 36.58 46.59
C GLU A 112 -5.26 35.56 45.84
N THR A 113 -6.52 35.91 45.54
CA THR A 113 -7.46 35.04 44.82
C THR A 113 -7.05 34.84 43.36
N THR A 114 -6.66 35.91 42.66
CA THR A 114 -6.17 35.82 41.28
C THR A 114 -4.92 34.96 41.18
N LEU A 115 -3.95 35.12 42.10
CA LEU A 115 -2.76 34.29 42.15
C LEU A 115 -3.11 32.83 42.44
N ALA A 116 -4.01 32.58 43.38
CA ALA A 116 -4.50 31.22 43.65
C ALA A 116 -5.22 30.61 42.44
N GLN A 117 -6.00 31.40 41.70
CA GLN A 117 -6.64 30.96 40.46
C GLN A 117 -5.64 30.64 39.37
N HIS A 118 -4.62 31.48 39.16
CA HIS A 118 -3.56 31.22 38.17
C HIS A 118 -2.75 29.96 38.53
N ALA A 119 -2.38 29.79 39.79
CA ALA A 119 -1.71 28.59 40.28
C ALA A 119 -2.58 27.34 40.09
N ALA A 120 -3.88 27.44 40.40
CA ALA A 120 -4.83 26.36 40.18
C ALA A 120 -5.01 26.00 38.69
N VAL A 121 -4.94 26.98 37.78
CA VAL A 121 -4.96 26.72 36.33
C VAL A 121 -3.73 25.93 35.91
N VAL A 122 -2.52 26.32 36.34
CA VAL A 122 -1.28 25.61 35.98
C VAL A 122 -1.24 24.19 36.57
N GLU A 123 -1.74 24.02 37.80
CA GLU A 123 -1.86 22.69 38.45
C GLU A 123 -2.96 21.81 37.82
N ALA A 124 -3.96 22.41 37.16
CA ALA A 124 -5.02 21.68 36.47
C ALA A 124 -4.67 21.33 35.00
N VAL A 125 -3.60 21.90 34.44
CA VAL A 125 -3.13 21.54 33.10
C VAL A 125 -2.58 20.12 33.12
N HIS A 126 -3.00 19.31 32.16
CA HIS A 126 -2.57 17.92 32.01
C HIS A 126 -1.16 17.77 31.43
N ASP A 127 -0.66 18.79 30.74
CA ASP A 127 0.72 18.85 30.25
C ASP A 127 1.67 19.12 31.44
N ALA A 128 2.81 18.46 31.45
CA ALA A 128 3.87 18.71 32.43
C ALA A 128 4.45 20.11 32.19
N VAL A 129 4.54 20.89 33.26
CA VAL A 129 5.13 22.24 33.23
C VAL A 129 6.28 22.27 34.20
N VAL A 130 7.44 22.70 33.69
CA VAL A 130 8.68 22.87 34.46
C VAL A 130 9.21 24.27 34.20
N THR A 131 9.61 24.98 35.24
CA THR A 131 10.31 26.27 35.08
C THR A 131 11.75 26.14 35.54
N LEU A 132 12.65 26.81 34.81
CA LEU A 132 14.10 26.75 34.99
C LEU A 132 14.66 28.15 35.24
N ASP A 133 15.67 28.24 36.11
CA ASP A 133 16.44 29.45 36.31
C ASP A 133 17.59 29.61 35.30
N ARG A 134 18.41 30.65 35.46
CA ARG A 134 19.58 30.94 34.60
C ARG A 134 20.68 29.89 34.68
N ASN A 135 20.71 29.09 35.73
CA ASN A 135 21.66 28.01 35.92
C ASN A 135 21.08 26.66 35.46
N ARG A 136 19.88 26.66 34.85
CA ARG A 136 19.12 25.47 34.47
C ARG A 136 18.71 24.60 35.68
N GLU A 137 18.56 25.22 36.84
CA GLU A 137 18.00 24.58 38.03
C GLU A 137 16.47 24.69 38.00
N ILE A 138 15.78 23.64 38.45
CA ILE A 138 14.33 23.54 38.43
C ILE A 138 13.74 24.39 39.55
N VAL A 139 12.95 25.41 39.20
CA VAL A 139 12.33 26.31 40.18
C VAL A 139 10.96 25.82 40.59
N THR A 140 10.14 25.40 39.62
CA THR A 140 8.79 24.88 39.87
C THR A 140 8.43 23.75 38.90
N VAL A 141 7.57 22.85 39.37
CA VAL A 141 6.90 21.81 38.58
C VAL A 141 5.42 21.74 38.96
N ASN A 142 4.55 21.35 38.03
CA ASN A 142 3.14 21.03 38.33
C ASN A 142 2.93 19.54 38.62
N GLY A 143 1.73 19.16 39.08
CA GLY A 143 1.40 17.76 39.37
C GLY A 143 1.45 16.81 38.16
N ALA A 144 1.29 17.32 36.94
CA ALA A 144 1.44 16.51 35.73
C ALA A 144 2.90 16.04 35.54
N THR A 145 3.89 16.89 35.86
CA THR A 145 5.31 16.51 35.86
C THR A 145 5.60 15.38 36.84
N GLU A 146 5.03 15.43 38.05
CA GLU A 146 5.20 14.36 39.07
C GLU A 146 4.63 13.03 38.56
N THR A 147 3.52 13.08 37.83
CA THR A 147 2.84 11.90 37.27
C THR A 147 3.64 11.28 36.14
N ILE A 148 4.14 12.09 35.20
CA ILE A 148 4.90 11.62 34.02
C ILE A 148 6.24 10.99 34.44
N LEU A 149 6.92 11.56 35.43
CA LEU A 149 8.25 11.09 35.87
C LEU A 149 8.22 10.12 37.05
N GLY A 150 7.08 9.97 37.72
CA GLY A 150 6.96 9.15 38.93
C GLY A 150 7.78 9.66 40.13
N ALA A 151 8.16 10.95 40.14
CA ALA A 151 8.99 11.57 41.17
C ALA A 151 8.27 12.74 41.86
N ASP A 152 8.50 12.93 43.17
CA ASP A 152 7.87 14.00 43.95
C ASP A 152 8.54 15.35 43.67
N ARG A 153 7.76 16.45 43.61
CA ARG A 153 8.29 17.80 43.36
C ARG A 153 9.40 18.20 44.32
N THR A 154 9.43 17.69 45.55
CA THR A 154 10.46 18.01 46.54
C THR A 154 11.81 17.39 46.21
N GLU A 155 11.85 16.35 45.38
CA GLU A 155 13.06 15.71 44.87
C GLU A 155 13.54 16.37 43.57
N LEU A 156 12.64 17.05 42.85
CA LEU A 156 12.93 17.69 41.56
C LEU A 156 13.32 19.17 41.70
N VAL A 157 12.68 19.92 42.59
CA VAL A 157 12.92 21.36 42.74
C VAL A 157 14.31 21.62 43.34
N GLY A 158 15.09 22.47 42.66
CA GLY A 158 16.47 22.81 43.01
C GLY A 158 17.53 21.94 42.35
N GLU A 159 17.13 20.83 41.71
CA GLU A 159 18.04 20.01 40.93
C GLU A 159 18.26 20.59 39.52
N HIS A 160 19.35 20.19 38.88
CA HIS A 160 19.64 20.58 37.51
C HIS A 160 18.75 19.83 36.51
N VAL A 161 18.37 20.46 35.40
CA VAL A 161 17.48 19.85 34.38
C VAL A 161 17.99 18.50 33.82
N GLU A 162 19.30 18.22 33.92
CA GLU A 162 19.87 16.92 33.53
C GLU A 162 19.34 15.76 34.37
N THR A 163 19.06 15.99 35.65
CA THR A 163 18.43 15.00 36.54
C THR A 163 17.06 14.58 36.00
N LEU A 164 16.29 15.50 35.41
CA LEU A 164 15.00 15.18 34.76
C LEU A 164 15.21 14.32 33.51
N THR A 165 16.18 14.65 32.66
CA THR A 165 16.44 13.87 31.45
C THR A 165 16.92 12.45 31.77
N GLU A 166 17.70 12.28 32.84
CA GLU A 166 18.14 10.97 33.31
C GLU A 166 16.98 10.14 33.89
N LEU A 167 16.13 10.75 34.73
CA LEU A 167 14.94 10.08 35.29
C LEU A 167 13.95 9.66 34.21
N ALA A 168 13.79 10.49 33.18
CA ALA A 168 12.93 10.22 32.04
C ALA A 168 13.52 9.19 31.05
N GLY A 169 14.71 8.64 31.30
CA GLY A 169 15.35 7.68 30.40
C GLY A 169 15.64 8.23 29.01
N ILE A 170 15.80 9.55 28.88
CA ILE A 170 16.09 10.21 27.60
C ILE A 170 17.53 9.90 27.20
N ASP A 171 17.75 9.56 25.93
CA ASP A 171 19.08 9.26 25.42
C ASP A 171 19.99 10.50 25.43
N GLY A 172 21.31 10.26 25.40
CA GLY A 172 22.30 11.32 25.52
C GLY A 172 22.31 12.33 24.35
N GLU A 173 21.88 11.94 23.15
CA GLU A 173 21.78 12.84 22.00
C GLU A 173 20.59 13.78 22.16
N SER A 174 19.42 13.23 22.50
CA SER A 174 18.20 13.99 22.79
C SER A 174 18.37 14.93 23.98
N ALA A 175 19.09 14.52 25.03
CA ALA A 175 19.38 15.37 26.18
C ALA A 175 20.24 16.60 25.80
N VAL A 176 21.20 16.44 24.88
CA VAL A 176 22.00 17.55 24.36
C VAL A 176 21.15 18.52 23.53
N ASP A 177 20.21 17.99 22.74
CA ASP A 177 19.28 18.81 21.95
C ASP A 177 18.35 19.63 22.83
N ILE A 178 17.82 19.05 23.90
CA ILE A 178 17.06 19.77 24.93
C ILE A 178 17.91 20.88 25.56
N GLY A 179 19.13 20.59 25.98
CA GLY A 179 20.03 21.59 26.57
C GLY A 179 20.33 22.76 25.62
N ARG A 180 20.50 22.47 24.32
CA ARG A 180 20.69 23.49 23.28
C ARG A 180 19.43 24.34 23.10
N ALA A 181 18.26 23.72 23.03
CA ALA A 181 16.98 24.42 22.91
C ALA A 181 16.69 25.36 24.09
N ILE A 182 17.00 24.93 25.33
CA ILE A 182 16.89 25.78 26.52
C ILE A 182 17.83 26.98 26.40
N THR A 183 19.08 26.75 26.00
CA THR A 183 20.09 27.81 25.86
C THR A 183 19.69 28.84 24.79
N ASP A 184 19.18 28.39 23.64
CA ASP A 184 18.77 29.28 22.57
C ASP A 184 17.59 30.17 22.96
N VAL A 185 16.67 29.65 23.78
CA VAL A 185 15.54 30.42 24.32
C VAL A 185 16.00 31.38 25.42
N ASP A 186 16.84 30.94 26.37
CA ASP A 186 17.33 31.77 27.49
C ASP A 186 18.17 32.97 27.02
N VAL A 187 19.03 32.75 26.00
CA VAL A 187 19.91 33.80 25.44
C VAL A 187 19.15 34.70 24.45
N GLY A 188 17.91 34.35 24.08
CA GLY A 188 17.09 35.11 23.14
C GLY A 188 17.49 34.91 21.66
N ASN A 189 18.14 33.78 21.33
CA ASN A 189 18.33 33.38 19.94
C ASN A 189 17.02 32.89 19.30
N ALA A 190 16.07 32.42 20.11
CA ALA A 190 14.77 31.94 19.66
C ALA A 190 13.64 32.40 20.60
N ASP A 191 12.52 32.88 20.03
CA ASP A 191 11.31 33.23 20.80
C ASP A 191 10.60 32.00 21.38
N ARG A 192 10.86 30.82 20.82
CA ARG A 192 10.42 29.51 21.29
C ARG A 192 11.23 28.41 20.61
N SER A 193 11.37 27.26 21.27
CA SER A 193 11.91 26.04 20.67
C SER A 193 10.97 24.86 20.91
N GLN A 194 10.92 23.92 19.96
CA GLN A 194 10.09 22.73 20.05
C GLN A 194 10.87 21.51 19.58
N LEU A 195 10.78 20.42 20.34
CA LEU A 195 11.45 19.15 20.10
C LEU A 195 10.48 17.99 20.37
N GLU A 196 10.60 16.91 19.62
CA GLU A 196 9.93 15.64 19.92
C GLU A 196 11.00 14.68 20.41
N VAL A 197 10.81 14.13 21.61
CA VAL A 197 11.83 13.36 22.31
C VAL A 197 11.21 12.10 22.90
N ALA A 198 11.86 10.96 22.64
CA ALA A 198 11.51 9.69 23.24
C ALA A 198 11.92 9.69 24.72
N TYR A 199 11.04 9.16 25.57
CA TYR A 199 11.26 9.04 27.01
C TYR A 199 10.69 7.70 27.51
N VAL A 200 11.08 7.31 28.71
CA VAL A 200 10.59 6.11 29.38
C VAL A 200 9.53 6.51 30.41
N GLY A 201 8.33 5.96 30.27
CA GLY A 201 7.23 6.16 31.19
C GLY A 201 7.47 5.53 32.57
N PRO A 202 6.60 5.80 33.56
CA PRO A 202 6.76 5.29 34.92
C PRO A 202 6.64 3.76 35.03
N GLU A 203 6.02 3.10 34.05
CA GLU A 203 5.90 1.63 33.99
C GLU A 203 7.04 0.97 33.18
N GLY A 204 7.97 1.77 32.64
CA GLY A 204 9.09 1.29 31.82
C GLY A 204 8.78 1.17 30.33
N ASP A 205 7.62 1.65 29.89
CA ASP A 205 7.19 1.70 28.50
C ASP A 205 7.83 2.87 27.73
N ALA A 206 8.13 2.65 26.45
CA ALA A 206 8.69 3.69 25.58
C ALA A 206 7.59 4.66 25.13
N ARG A 207 7.80 5.95 25.33
CA ARG A 207 6.83 7.02 25.05
C ARG A 207 7.46 8.16 24.27
N MET A 208 6.62 9.00 23.68
CA MET A 208 7.04 10.18 22.92
C MET A 208 6.45 11.44 23.55
N ALA A 209 7.28 12.45 23.79
CA ALA A 209 6.84 13.74 24.32
C ALA A 209 7.27 14.92 23.42
N GLU A 210 6.35 15.86 23.25
CA GLU A 210 6.59 17.16 22.64
C GLU A 210 7.06 18.13 23.73
N PHE A 211 8.32 18.55 23.66
CA PHE A 211 8.91 19.57 24.54
C PHE A 211 8.82 20.93 23.88
N ARG A 212 8.17 21.88 24.54
CA ARG A 212 8.09 23.28 24.12
C ARG A 212 8.75 24.19 25.15
N PHE A 213 9.80 24.89 24.73
CA PHE A 213 10.54 25.85 25.55
C PHE A 213 10.11 27.26 25.18
N VAL A 214 9.70 28.03 26.19
CA VAL A 214 9.30 29.44 26.04
C VAL A 214 10.04 30.31 27.06
N PRO A 215 10.48 31.51 26.67
CA PRO A 215 11.12 32.43 27.60
C PRO A 215 10.06 33.01 28.54
N ILE A 216 10.40 33.15 29.81
CA ILE A 216 9.56 33.79 30.81
C ILE A 216 10.33 34.89 31.53
N GLU A 217 9.69 36.05 31.69
CA GLU A 217 10.24 37.17 32.45
C GLU A 217 9.76 37.09 33.90
N ASP A 218 10.37 36.19 34.68
CA ASP A 218 10.17 36.13 36.13
C ASP A 218 11.48 36.42 36.88
N ASN A 219 11.38 36.82 38.15
CA ASN A 219 12.55 37.08 39.00
C ASN A 219 13.27 35.79 39.40
N THR A 220 12.61 34.63 39.31
CA THR A 220 13.16 33.35 39.76
C THR A 220 13.42 32.37 38.62
N ALA A 221 12.64 32.43 37.55
CA ALA A 221 12.79 31.56 36.38
C ALA A 221 12.94 32.37 35.08
N THR A 222 13.69 31.82 34.12
CA THR A 222 13.93 32.43 32.80
C THR A 222 13.35 31.63 31.65
N VAL A 223 13.17 30.32 31.80
CA VAL A 223 12.61 29.44 30.77
C VAL A 223 11.50 28.58 31.39
N ALA A 224 10.38 28.45 30.68
CA ALA A 224 9.37 27.44 30.98
C ALA A 224 9.40 26.36 29.89
N ALA A 225 9.45 25.10 30.30
CA ALA A 225 9.28 23.94 29.47
C ALA A 225 7.87 23.37 29.69
N VAL A 226 7.12 23.22 28.60
CA VAL A 226 5.85 22.49 28.57
C VAL A 226 6.10 21.17 27.86
N ILE A 227 5.79 20.06 28.52
CA ILE A 227 6.05 18.71 28.06
C ILE A 227 4.70 18.04 27.90
N ARG A 228 4.36 17.71 26.66
CA ARG A 228 3.11 17.05 26.33
C ARG A 228 3.39 15.64 25.85
N ASP A 229 2.76 14.67 26.49
CA ASP A 229 2.76 13.30 25.97
C ASP A 229 1.99 13.27 24.64
N ILE A 230 2.67 12.81 23.59
CA ILE A 230 2.12 12.67 22.25
C ILE A 230 2.22 11.22 21.76
N THR A 231 2.42 10.25 22.65
CA THR A 231 2.64 8.84 22.30
C THR A 231 1.52 8.32 21.41
N ASP A 232 0.26 8.42 21.84
CA ASP A 232 -0.91 7.99 21.05
C ASP A 232 -0.94 8.63 19.65
N ARG A 233 -0.63 9.94 19.57
CA ARG A 233 -0.60 10.68 18.30
C ARG A 233 0.55 10.21 17.42
N TYR A 234 1.72 10.02 18.01
CA TYR A 234 2.94 9.63 17.32
C TYR A 234 2.85 8.20 16.79
N GLU A 235 2.30 7.27 17.58
CA GLU A 235 2.03 5.90 17.14
C GLU A 235 1.01 5.86 16.01
N TYR A 236 -0.08 6.61 16.12
CA TYR A 236 -1.07 6.73 15.05
C TYR A 236 -0.45 7.29 13.75
N ASP A 237 0.28 8.41 13.83
CA ASP A 237 0.92 9.03 12.66
C ASP A 237 2.00 8.13 12.05
N ARG A 238 2.75 7.39 12.88
CA ARG A 238 3.73 6.39 12.45
C ARG A 238 3.04 5.28 11.66
N VAL A 239 2.00 4.67 12.23
CA VAL A 239 1.21 3.60 11.59
C VAL A 239 0.64 4.07 10.26
N VAL A 240 0.03 5.26 10.21
CA VAL A 240 -0.54 5.81 8.96
C VAL A 240 0.53 6.03 7.90
N THR A 241 1.68 6.59 8.27
CA THR A 241 2.78 6.84 7.34
C THR A 241 3.32 5.52 6.78
N SER A 242 3.54 4.54 7.65
CA SER A 242 3.98 3.19 7.30
C SER A 242 3.00 2.50 6.34
N LEU A 243 1.70 2.52 6.62
CA LEU A 243 0.66 1.96 5.73
C LEU A 243 0.67 2.62 4.35
N HIS A 244 0.90 3.94 4.27
CA HIS A 244 0.94 4.64 3.00
C HIS A 244 2.15 4.23 2.14
N GLU A 245 3.31 4.03 2.74
CA GLU A 245 4.51 3.54 2.05
C GLU A 245 4.34 2.09 1.57
N ILE A 246 3.80 1.21 2.42
CA ILE A 246 3.52 -0.18 2.04
C ILE A 246 2.55 -0.23 0.86
N THR A 247 1.45 0.53 0.93
CA THR A 247 0.45 0.58 -0.16
C THR A 247 1.10 0.99 -1.47
N ARG A 248 2.04 1.96 -1.42
CA ARG A 248 2.77 2.39 -2.60
C ARG A 248 3.65 1.28 -3.17
N TRP A 249 4.43 0.58 -2.35
CA TRP A 249 5.28 -0.52 -2.82
C TRP A 249 4.46 -1.67 -3.39
N LEU A 250 3.35 -2.05 -2.73
CA LEU A 250 2.43 -3.08 -3.22
C LEU A 250 1.82 -2.72 -4.58
N LEU A 251 1.48 -1.45 -4.81
CA LEU A 251 0.88 -0.99 -6.06
C LEU A 251 1.89 -0.70 -7.19
N GLU A 252 3.19 -0.63 -6.87
CA GLU A 252 4.26 -0.43 -7.86
C GLU A 252 4.76 -1.75 -8.46
N SER A 253 4.47 -2.90 -7.84
CA SER A 253 4.83 -4.23 -8.35
C SER A 253 3.67 -4.89 -9.09
N ASP A 254 4.00 -5.66 -10.13
CA ASP A 254 3.07 -6.45 -10.94
C ASP A 254 3.29 -7.97 -10.73
N ASP A 255 4.24 -8.36 -9.88
CA ASP A 255 4.59 -9.76 -9.65
C ASP A 255 3.95 -10.26 -8.34
N PRO A 256 3.06 -11.28 -8.39
CA PRO A 256 2.41 -11.82 -7.19
C PRO A 256 3.39 -12.25 -6.09
N GLU A 257 4.55 -12.79 -6.44
CA GLU A 257 5.55 -13.22 -5.45
C GLU A 257 6.18 -12.02 -4.73
N GLU A 258 6.54 -10.97 -5.47
CA GLU A 258 7.09 -9.73 -4.92
C GLU A 258 6.06 -9.00 -4.04
N ILE A 259 4.80 -8.92 -4.48
CA ILE A 259 3.70 -8.35 -3.69
C ILE A 259 3.55 -9.08 -2.35
N CYS A 260 3.60 -10.42 -2.35
CA CYS A 260 3.53 -11.23 -1.13
C CYS A 260 4.75 -11.02 -0.23
N ALA A 261 5.94 -10.90 -0.80
CA ALA A 261 7.16 -10.61 -0.05
C ALA A 261 7.10 -9.24 0.65
N ILE A 262 6.59 -8.21 -0.04
CA ILE A 262 6.36 -6.88 0.54
C ILE A 262 5.38 -6.97 1.70
N ALA A 263 4.28 -7.71 1.55
CA ALA A 263 3.28 -7.88 2.62
C ALA A 263 3.87 -8.55 3.87
N VAL A 264 4.65 -9.62 3.70
CA VAL A 264 5.33 -10.30 4.81
C VAL A 264 6.35 -9.38 5.50
N HIS A 265 7.13 -8.65 4.72
CA HIS A 265 8.12 -7.72 5.26
C HIS A 265 7.47 -6.57 6.02
N ALA A 266 6.37 -6.02 5.48
CA ALA A 266 5.55 -5.02 6.14
C ALA A 266 4.99 -5.50 7.48
N GLY A 267 4.46 -6.74 7.52
CA GLY A 267 3.98 -7.34 8.77
C GLY A 267 5.10 -7.47 9.81
N SER A 268 6.28 -7.96 9.42
CA SER A 268 7.44 -8.11 10.31
C SER A 268 7.95 -6.78 10.86
N ASP A 269 8.31 -5.84 9.98
CA ASP A 269 9.12 -4.69 10.37
C ASP A 269 8.29 -3.53 10.93
N LEU A 270 7.02 -3.42 10.53
CA LEU A 270 6.18 -2.27 10.88
C LEU A 270 5.10 -2.62 11.90
N LEU A 271 4.64 -3.87 11.91
CA LEU A 271 3.60 -4.36 12.83
C LEU A 271 4.16 -5.26 13.94
N ASP A 272 5.49 -5.45 13.99
CA ASP A 272 6.20 -6.30 14.96
C ASP A 272 5.64 -7.73 15.03
N LEU A 273 5.35 -8.30 13.85
CA LEU A 273 4.76 -9.62 13.68
C LEU A 273 5.85 -10.65 13.28
N PRO A 274 6.56 -11.26 14.25
CA PRO A 274 7.85 -11.91 14.01
C PRO A 274 7.77 -13.18 13.16
N ILE A 275 6.65 -13.91 13.23
CA ILE A 275 6.43 -15.16 12.51
C ILE A 275 5.25 -14.94 11.57
N SER A 276 5.52 -14.48 10.34
CA SER A 276 4.47 -14.24 9.34
C SER A 276 4.76 -14.98 8.04
N GLY A 277 3.72 -15.36 7.31
CA GLY A 277 3.82 -16.00 6.01
C GLY A 277 2.63 -15.72 5.12
N VAL A 278 2.83 -15.85 3.82
CA VAL A 278 1.78 -15.75 2.81
C VAL A 278 1.78 -17.00 1.95
N TRP A 279 0.58 -17.53 1.73
CA TRP A 279 0.32 -18.65 0.86
C TRP A 279 -0.66 -18.22 -0.23
N LEU A 280 -0.34 -18.52 -1.48
CA LEU A 280 -1.24 -18.30 -2.61
C LEU A 280 -1.91 -19.60 -3.04
N LEU A 281 -3.15 -19.51 -3.50
CA LEU A 281 -3.91 -20.62 -4.07
C LEU A 281 -3.35 -20.93 -5.47
N GLU A 282 -2.96 -22.17 -5.67
CA GLU A 282 -2.65 -22.69 -6.99
C GLU A 282 -3.97 -23.12 -7.67
N GLU A 283 -4.34 -22.47 -8.78
CA GLU A 283 -5.66 -22.63 -9.42
C GLU A 283 -5.90 -23.98 -10.12
N GLU A 284 -4.86 -24.65 -10.60
CA GLU A 284 -4.96 -25.92 -11.35
C GLU A 284 -5.15 -27.13 -10.42
N ARG A 285 -4.52 -27.09 -9.25
CA ARG A 285 -4.37 -28.19 -8.29
C ARG A 285 -5.14 -27.92 -7.01
N GLY A 286 -5.46 -26.66 -6.71
CA GLY A 286 -6.34 -26.25 -5.62
C GLY A 286 -5.75 -26.38 -4.23
N TYR A 287 -4.44 -26.14 -4.06
CA TYR A 287 -3.79 -26.10 -2.74
C TYR A 287 -3.17 -24.74 -2.47
N LEU A 288 -2.93 -24.42 -1.21
CA LEU A 288 -2.23 -23.21 -0.77
C LEU A 288 -0.72 -23.46 -0.74
N GLU A 289 0.02 -22.78 -1.61
CA GLU A 289 1.48 -22.87 -1.73
C GLU A 289 2.14 -21.70 -1.00
N PRO A 290 3.14 -21.94 -0.12
CA PRO A 290 3.87 -20.86 0.53
C PRO A 290 4.70 -20.08 -0.49
N VAL A 291 4.49 -18.76 -0.52
CA VAL A 291 5.18 -17.85 -1.45
C VAL A 291 6.20 -16.97 -0.73
N ALA A 292 5.85 -16.49 0.47
CA ALA A 292 6.73 -15.64 1.27
C ALA A 292 6.62 -15.97 2.76
N GLY A 293 7.70 -15.72 3.51
CA GLY A 293 7.77 -15.94 4.96
C GLY A 293 8.85 -15.10 5.63
N THR A 294 8.65 -14.74 6.90
CA THR A 294 9.64 -14.01 7.68
C THR A 294 10.83 -14.90 8.02
N ALA A 295 11.97 -14.27 8.36
CA ALA A 295 13.13 -15.01 8.88
C ALA A 295 12.79 -15.81 10.14
N GLY A 296 11.98 -15.22 11.05
CA GLY A 296 11.51 -15.91 12.25
C GLY A 296 10.70 -17.18 11.94
N ALA A 297 9.85 -17.14 10.91
CA ALA A 297 9.12 -18.33 10.46
C ALA A 297 10.06 -19.40 9.85
N HIS A 298 11.12 -18.99 9.15
CA HIS A 298 12.08 -19.96 8.63
C HIS A 298 12.91 -20.61 9.75
N ASP A 299 13.35 -19.83 10.74
CA ASP A 299 14.21 -20.30 11.83
C ASP A 299 13.47 -21.27 12.77
N GLU A 300 12.20 -20.99 13.08
CA GLU A 300 11.40 -21.85 13.97
C GLU A 300 10.90 -23.13 13.28
N PHE A 301 10.50 -23.05 12.00
CA PHE A 301 9.82 -24.16 11.31
C PHE A 301 10.69 -24.88 10.28
N GLY A 302 11.86 -24.34 9.90
CA GLY A 302 12.72 -24.90 8.85
C GLY A 302 12.13 -24.82 7.44
N GLY A 303 11.05 -24.06 7.26
CA GLY A 303 10.29 -23.93 6.02
C GLY A 303 8.78 -23.94 6.26
N LEU A 304 8.03 -23.22 5.41
CA LEU A 304 6.57 -23.16 5.49
C LEU A 304 5.92 -24.39 4.82
N PRO A 305 4.89 -25.01 5.42
CA PRO A 305 4.19 -26.15 4.83
C PRO A 305 3.27 -25.73 3.68
N ARG A 306 2.80 -26.70 2.90
CA ARG A 306 1.69 -26.54 1.94
C ARG A 306 0.40 -27.03 2.58
N PHE A 307 -0.73 -26.39 2.29
CA PHE A 307 -2.03 -26.78 2.84
C PHE A 307 -2.96 -27.28 1.72
N ASN A 308 -3.50 -28.49 1.87
CA ASN A 308 -4.46 -29.05 0.91
C ASN A 308 -5.92 -28.77 1.34
N PRO A 309 -6.89 -28.96 0.43
CA PRO A 309 -8.30 -28.82 0.76
C PRO A 309 -8.77 -29.66 1.94
N GLY A 310 -9.41 -29.00 2.91
CA GLY A 310 -9.93 -29.63 4.13
C GLY A 310 -8.89 -30.00 5.18
N GLU A 311 -7.64 -29.52 5.05
CA GLU A 311 -6.58 -29.75 6.05
C GLU A 311 -6.47 -28.59 7.05
N GLY A 312 -6.99 -28.82 8.25
CA GLY A 312 -6.78 -27.98 9.43
C GLY A 312 -7.48 -26.62 9.41
N LEU A 313 -7.25 -25.87 10.48
CA LEU A 313 -7.82 -24.54 10.73
C LEU A 313 -7.61 -23.55 9.57
N VAL A 314 -6.44 -23.64 8.94
CA VAL A 314 -5.99 -22.76 7.86
C VAL A 314 -6.95 -22.79 6.66
N TRP A 315 -7.36 -23.98 6.23
CA TRP A 315 -8.28 -24.13 5.10
C TRP A 315 -9.70 -23.68 5.46
N ASP A 316 -10.15 -23.97 6.68
CA ASP A 316 -11.48 -23.57 7.16
C ASP A 316 -11.63 -22.04 7.16
N VAL A 317 -10.58 -21.31 7.57
CA VAL A 317 -10.56 -19.84 7.54
C VAL A 317 -10.51 -19.30 6.10
N PHE A 318 -9.75 -19.93 5.22
CA PHE A 318 -9.72 -19.56 3.80
C PHE A 318 -11.10 -19.68 3.15
N GLU A 319 -11.82 -20.78 3.39
CA GLU A 319 -13.19 -20.96 2.89
C GLU A 319 -14.21 -20.00 3.52
N ALA A 320 -14.02 -19.65 4.80
CA ALA A 320 -14.87 -18.69 5.49
C ALA A 320 -14.70 -17.26 4.93
N GLY A 321 -13.48 -16.89 4.52
CA GLY A 321 -13.18 -15.59 3.92
C GLY A 321 -13.16 -14.41 4.88
N GLU A 322 -13.11 -14.68 6.20
CA GLU A 322 -13.05 -13.67 7.26
C GLU A 322 -11.78 -13.86 8.09
N VAL A 323 -11.19 -12.76 8.57
CA VAL A 323 -10.01 -12.80 9.45
C VAL A 323 -10.40 -13.45 10.78
N GLN A 324 -9.59 -14.39 11.26
CA GLN A 324 -9.80 -15.06 12.55
C GLN A 324 -8.56 -14.96 13.44
N LEU A 325 -8.79 -14.55 14.70
CA LEU A 325 -7.80 -14.54 15.77
C LEU A 325 -7.99 -15.76 16.67
N PHE A 326 -6.89 -16.41 17.00
CA PHE A 326 -6.80 -17.50 17.94
C PHE A 326 -5.85 -17.12 19.07
N ASP A 327 -6.42 -16.78 20.22
CA ASP A 327 -5.67 -16.30 21.38
C ASP A 327 -4.82 -17.40 22.06
N ASP A 328 -5.28 -18.64 22.00
CA ASP A 328 -4.62 -19.82 22.58
C ASP A 328 -4.86 -21.06 21.71
N LEU A 329 -3.89 -21.38 20.86
CA LEU A 329 -3.90 -22.55 19.98
C LEU A 329 -3.90 -23.87 20.75
N GLY A 330 -3.41 -23.90 21.99
CA GLY A 330 -3.43 -25.08 22.85
C GLY A 330 -4.85 -25.54 23.24
N THR A 331 -5.86 -24.67 23.06
CA THR A 331 -7.26 -24.98 23.31
C THR A 331 -8.04 -25.43 22.06
N ILE A 332 -7.40 -25.39 20.90
CA ILE A 332 -8.06 -25.60 19.61
C ILE A 332 -7.84 -27.03 19.12
N ASP A 333 -8.94 -27.73 18.84
CA ASP A 333 -8.93 -28.99 18.12
C ASP A 333 -8.76 -28.73 16.60
N ASN A 334 -8.12 -29.64 15.86
CA ASN A 334 -7.90 -29.55 14.40
C ASN A 334 -6.76 -28.62 13.90
N LEU A 335 -5.70 -28.45 14.71
CA LEU A 335 -4.46 -27.84 14.23
C LEU A 335 -3.83 -28.69 13.11
N TYR A 336 -3.28 -28.04 12.08
CA TYR A 336 -2.53 -28.73 11.03
C TYR A 336 -1.30 -29.46 11.61
N ASN A 337 -0.56 -28.79 12.50
CA ASN A 337 0.49 -29.40 13.31
C ASN A 337 0.10 -29.32 14.80
N PRO A 338 -0.26 -30.44 15.45
CA PRO A 338 -0.59 -30.47 16.87
C PRO A 338 0.58 -30.11 17.79
N ASP A 339 1.82 -30.26 17.32
CA ASP A 339 3.06 -29.96 18.07
C ASP A 339 3.63 -28.59 17.66
N THR A 340 2.79 -27.66 17.17
CA THR A 340 3.24 -26.32 16.78
C THR A 340 3.78 -25.55 18.00
N PRO A 341 4.91 -24.83 17.88
CA PRO A 341 5.41 -23.94 18.94
C PRO A 341 4.60 -22.65 19.06
N LEU A 342 3.69 -22.34 18.13
CA LEU A 342 2.81 -21.17 18.22
C LEU A 342 1.78 -21.36 19.32
N GLU A 343 1.63 -20.35 20.18
CA GLU A 343 0.58 -20.30 21.20
C GLU A 343 -0.58 -19.37 20.80
N SER A 344 -0.34 -18.36 19.96
CA SER A 344 -1.40 -17.52 19.39
C SER A 344 -1.17 -17.27 17.89
N GLU A 345 -2.26 -17.07 17.12
CA GLU A 345 -2.20 -16.92 15.66
C GLU A 345 -3.36 -16.09 15.10
N ILE A 346 -3.09 -15.29 14.07
CA ILE A 346 -4.08 -14.62 13.22
C ILE A 346 -3.98 -15.20 11.81
N ILE A 347 -5.12 -15.62 11.27
CA ILE A 347 -5.25 -16.13 9.90
C ILE A 347 -6.18 -15.18 9.12
N ALA A 348 -5.65 -14.58 8.05
CA ALA A 348 -6.32 -13.54 7.29
C ALA A 348 -6.40 -13.88 5.78
N PRO A 349 -7.60 -14.15 5.23
CA PRO A 349 -7.78 -14.46 3.82
C PRO A 349 -7.55 -13.27 2.87
N ILE A 350 -6.73 -13.46 1.84
CA ILE A 350 -6.44 -12.47 0.78
C ILE A 350 -7.47 -12.62 -0.36
N GLY A 351 -8.75 -12.53 -0.02
CA GLY A 351 -9.85 -12.83 -0.95
C GLY A 351 -9.74 -14.26 -1.49
N THR A 352 -9.78 -14.41 -2.82
CA THR A 352 -9.64 -15.72 -3.50
C THR A 352 -8.19 -16.10 -3.80
N HIS A 353 -7.23 -15.20 -3.56
CA HIS A 353 -5.84 -15.42 -3.95
C HIS A 353 -5.09 -16.32 -2.98
N GLY A 354 -5.47 -16.36 -1.71
CA GLY A 354 -4.74 -17.09 -0.69
C GLY A 354 -4.96 -16.57 0.72
N ILE A 355 -3.95 -16.72 1.58
CA ILE A 355 -4.00 -16.34 3.00
C ILE A 355 -2.69 -15.70 3.45
N LEU A 356 -2.79 -14.78 4.41
CA LEU A 356 -1.68 -14.27 5.21
C LEU A 356 -1.87 -14.78 6.65
N MET A 357 -0.83 -15.33 7.24
CA MET A 357 -0.87 -15.81 8.62
C MET A 357 0.25 -15.17 9.41
N THR A 358 -0.03 -14.90 10.68
CA THR A 358 1.00 -14.49 11.64
C THR A 358 0.78 -15.15 12.98
N GLY A 359 1.86 -15.53 13.64
CA GLY A 359 1.82 -16.24 14.92
C GLY A 359 2.81 -15.69 15.94
N SER A 360 2.55 -16.02 17.21
CA SER A 360 3.44 -15.76 18.32
C SER A 360 3.63 -17.03 19.17
N LEU A 361 4.79 -17.11 19.81
CA LEU A 361 5.09 -18.15 20.81
C LEU A 361 4.42 -17.85 22.16
N ASP A 362 3.93 -16.62 22.36
CA ASP A 362 3.23 -16.21 23.57
C ASP A 362 1.70 -16.28 23.36
N PRO A 363 0.94 -16.73 24.37
CA PRO A 363 -0.52 -16.79 24.31
C PRO A 363 -1.09 -15.39 24.55
N TYR A 364 -2.24 -15.07 23.95
CA TYR A 364 -2.91 -13.76 24.05
C TYR A 364 -2.01 -12.58 23.63
N ARG A 365 -1.07 -12.79 22.70
CA ARG A 365 -0.16 -11.71 22.22
C ARG A 365 -0.90 -10.65 21.42
N PHE A 366 -1.92 -11.06 20.67
CA PHE A 366 -2.59 -10.18 19.72
C PHE A 366 -3.79 -9.47 20.33
N ASP A 367 -3.97 -8.19 19.98
CA ASP A 367 -5.12 -7.39 20.39
C ASP A 367 -6.03 -6.99 19.21
N GLU A 368 -7.07 -6.17 19.47
CA GLU A 368 -7.96 -5.66 18.42
C GLU A 368 -7.22 -4.76 17.41
N THR A 369 -6.18 -4.05 17.85
CA THR A 369 -5.36 -3.18 16.99
C THR A 369 -4.58 -4.01 15.98
N ASP A 370 -4.01 -5.14 16.41
CA ASP A 370 -3.29 -6.07 15.53
C ASP A 370 -4.21 -6.63 14.44
N ILE A 371 -5.46 -6.96 14.78
CA ILE A 371 -6.46 -7.42 13.81
C ILE A 371 -6.73 -6.32 12.77
N ASP A 372 -6.96 -5.08 13.21
CA ASP A 372 -7.24 -3.95 12.32
C ASP A 372 -6.06 -3.67 11.36
N LEU A 373 -4.84 -3.77 11.87
CA LEU A 373 -3.61 -3.58 11.09
C LEU A 373 -3.43 -4.68 10.05
N ILE A 374 -3.60 -5.95 10.42
CA ILE A 374 -3.52 -7.09 9.50
C ILE A 374 -4.63 -7.04 8.47
N SER A 375 -5.87 -6.72 8.87
CA SER A 375 -6.99 -6.59 7.95
C SER A 375 -6.69 -5.52 6.89
N THR A 376 -6.15 -4.38 7.31
CA THR A 376 -5.75 -3.30 6.38
C THR A 376 -4.65 -3.77 5.42
N LEU A 377 -3.63 -4.47 5.93
CA LEU A 377 -2.55 -5.01 5.11
C LEU A 377 -3.09 -6.02 4.08
N VAL A 378 -3.94 -6.95 4.50
CA VAL A 378 -4.56 -7.96 3.63
C VAL A 378 -5.46 -7.33 2.57
N GLU A 379 -6.23 -6.30 2.91
CA GLU A 379 -7.04 -5.56 1.93
C GLU A 379 -6.16 -4.90 0.84
N ASN A 380 -5.06 -4.27 1.24
CA ASN A 380 -4.12 -3.66 0.31
C ASN A 380 -3.40 -4.70 -0.56
N THR A 381 -2.93 -5.80 0.04
CA THR A 381 -2.30 -6.92 -0.68
C THR A 381 -3.28 -7.54 -1.67
N ARG A 382 -4.53 -7.77 -1.26
CA ARG A 382 -5.58 -8.26 -2.15
C ARG A 382 -5.79 -7.33 -3.35
N ALA A 383 -5.90 -6.02 -3.11
CA ALA A 383 -6.09 -5.05 -4.18
C ALA A 383 -4.90 -5.00 -5.16
N ALA A 384 -3.67 -5.19 -4.66
CA ALA A 384 -2.48 -5.31 -5.49
C ALA A 384 -2.47 -6.60 -6.32
N LEU A 385 -2.83 -7.74 -5.75
CA LEU A 385 -2.96 -9.01 -6.48
C LEU A 385 -4.08 -8.96 -7.53
N ASP A 386 -5.26 -8.45 -7.18
CA ASP A 386 -6.39 -8.22 -8.10
C ASP A 386 -5.96 -7.35 -9.30
N ARG A 387 -5.09 -6.37 -9.06
CA ARG A 387 -4.53 -5.50 -10.10
C ARG A 387 -3.54 -6.27 -10.97
N ALA A 388 -2.57 -6.95 -10.36
CA ALA A 388 -1.54 -7.71 -11.07
C ALA A 388 -2.17 -8.76 -11.99
N ASP A 389 -3.17 -9.50 -11.50
CA ASP A 389 -3.93 -10.48 -12.28
C ASP A 389 -4.67 -9.81 -13.46
N ARG A 390 -5.39 -8.71 -13.20
CA ARG A 390 -6.05 -7.95 -14.28
C ARG A 390 -5.05 -7.45 -15.33
N GLU A 391 -3.89 -6.96 -14.90
CA GLU A 391 -2.87 -6.45 -15.82
C GLU A 391 -2.25 -7.58 -16.65
N GLN A 392 -2.03 -8.75 -16.05
CA GLN A 392 -1.59 -9.94 -16.76
C GLN A 392 -2.62 -10.39 -17.81
N VAL A 393 -3.90 -10.48 -17.44
CA VAL A 393 -4.99 -10.81 -18.37
C VAL A 393 -5.07 -9.80 -19.53
N LEU A 394 -4.87 -8.50 -19.26
CA LEU A 394 -4.85 -7.47 -20.30
C LEU A 394 -3.63 -7.59 -21.22
N ARG A 395 -2.44 -7.91 -20.67
CA ARG A 395 -1.22 -8.15 -21.45
C ARG A 395 -1.41 -9.34 -22.39
N ASP A 396 -1.94 -10.45 -21.88
CA ASP A 396 -2.21 -11.65 -22.68
C ASP A 396 -3.25 -11.38 -23.78
N ARG A 397 -4.31 -10.62 -23.46
CA ARG A 397 -5.32 -10.22 -24.44
C ARG A 397 -4.77 -9.28 -25.52
N THR A 398 -3.89 -8.35 -25.13
CA THR A 398 -3.26 -7.40 -26.07
C THR A 398 -2.33 -8.15 -27.02
N ALA A 399 -1.48 -9.04 -26.49
CA ALA A 399 -0.61 -9.88 -27.31
C ALA A 399 -1.42 -10.76 -28.28
N GLU A 400 -2.59 -11.25 -27.86
CA GLU A 400 -3.49 -12.00 -28.76
C GLU A 400 -4.07 -11.13 -29.87
N LEU A 401 -4.48 -9.89 -29.58
CA LEU A 401 -4.98 -8.95 -30.57
C LEU A 401 -3.90 -8.50 -31.57
N GLU A 402 -2.68 -8.30 -31.11
CA GLU A 402 -1.53 -8.01 -31.97
C GLU A 402 -1.27 -9.16 -32.95
N ARG A 403 -1.22 -10.41 -32.45
CA ARG A 403 -1.12 -11.60 -33.34
C ARG A 403 -2.25 -11.68 -34.36
N GLN A 404 -3.48 -11.32 -33.98
CA GLN A 404 -4.62 -11.29 -34.90
C GLN A 404 -4.52 -10.16 -35.93
N THR A 405 -3.92 -9.03 -35.56
CA THR A 405 -3.75 -7.88 -36.47
C THR A 405 -2.66 -8.18 -37.49
N ASP A 406 -1.49 -8.64 -37.05
CA ASP A 406 -0.39 -9.07 -37.91
C ASP A 406 -0.88 -10.15 -38.91
N ARG A 407 -1.78 -11.00 -38.46
CA ARG A 407 -2.42 -12.02 -39.29
C ARG A 407 -3.28 -11.42 -40.42
N LEU A 408 -4.08 -10.41 -40.13
CA LEU A 408 -4.94 -9.76 -41.13
C LEU A 408 -4.12 -8.96 -42.13
N GLU A 409 -3.08 -8.26 -41.69
CA GLU A 409 -2.16 -7.52 -42.56
C GLU A 409 -1.45 -8.47 -43.52
N SER A 410 -0.92 -9.60 -43.02
CA SER A 410 -0.30 -10.63 -43.87
C SER A 410 -1.25 -11.17 -44.94
N ILE A 411 -2.53 -11.39 -44.63
CA ILE A 411 -3.53 -11.83 -45.63
C ILE A 411 -3.81 -10.72 -46.66
N ALA A 412 -3.95 -9.47 -46.20
CA ALA A 412 -4.26 -8.34 -47.08
C ALA A 412 -3.12 -8.03 -48.08
N ASP A 413 -1.87 -8.17 -47.64
CA ASP A 413 -0.68 -7.96 -48.47
C ASP A 413 -0.56 -9.03 -49.56
N VAL A 414 -0.75 -10.31 -49.18
CA VAL A 414 -0.79 -11.44 -50.13
C VAL A 414 -1.89 -11.24 -51.18
N LEU A 415 -3.10 -10.87 -50.75
CA LEU A 415 -4.24 -10.61 -51.65
C LEU A 415 -3.96 -9.48 -52.63
N SER A 416 -3.32 -8.41 -52.17
CA SER A 416 -3.11 -7.20 -52.97
C SER A 416 -2.05 -7.43 -54.04
N SER A 417 -0.97 -8.15 -53.71
CA SER A 417 0.08 -8.46 -54.66
C SER A 417 -0.42 -9.41 -55.73
N ASP A 418 -1.06 -10.51 -55.34
CA ASP A 418 -1.43 -11.55 -56.30
C ASP A 418 -2.56 -11.10 -57.23
N LEU A 419 -3.60 -10.44 -56.70
CA LEU A 419 -4.70 -9.94 -57.53
C LEU A 419 -4.23 -8.87 -58.53
N LYS A 420 -3.19 -8.10 -58.18
CA LYS A 420 -2.57 -7.13 -59.07
C LYS A 420 -1.83 -7.83 -60.21
N ASP A 421 -1.01 -8.84 -59.90
CA ASP A 421 -0.26 -9.61 -60.91
C ASP A 421 -1.20 -10.36 -61.87
N GLN A 422 -2.32 -10.89 -61.37
CA GLN A 422 -3.35 -11.52 -62.21
C GLN A 422 -4.01 -10.51 -63.16
N LEU A 423 -4.36 -9.32 -62.68
CA LEU A 423 -4.96 -8.28 -63.51
C LEU A 423 -3.98 -7.75 -64.57
N GLU A 424 -2.70 -7.64 -64.25
CA GLU A 424 -1.65 -7.27 -65.21
C GLU A 424 -1.46 -8.35 -66.28
N THR A 425 -1.44 -9.63 -65.91
CA THR A 425 -1.33 -10.75 -66.87
C THR A 425 -2.51 -10.80 -67.85
N VAL A 426 -3.73 -10.58 -67.36
CA VAL A 426 -4.93 -10.52 -68.23
C VAL A 426 -4.89 -9.28 -69.13
N ALA A 427 -4.40 -8.15 -68.63
CA ALA A 427 -4.25 -6.93 -69.43
C ALA A 427 -3.22 -7.11 -70.56
N ASP A 428 -2.07 -7.73 -70.27
CA ASP A 428 -1.01 -8.00 -71.24
C ASP A 428 -1.47 -8.97 -72.33
N ALA A 429 -2.18 -10.04 -71.96
CA ALA A 429 -2.75 -11.00 -72.92
C ALA A 429 -3.78 -10.33 -73.86
N LEU A 430 -4.54 -9.36 -73.36
CA LEU A 430 -5.51 -8.59 -74.16
C LEU A 430 -4.82 -7.52 -75.04
N GLU A 431 -3.66 -6.98 -74.64
CA GLU A 431 -2.89 -6.03 -75.46
C GLU A 431 -2.19 -6.71 -76.65
N GLU A 432 -1.65 -7.93 -76.47
CA GLU A 432 -1.02 -8.70 -77.56
C GLU A 432 -2.02 -9.12 -78.66
N GLU A 433 -3.32 -9.17 -78.36
CA GLU A 433 -4.39 -9.56 -79.28
C GLU A 433 -5.00 -8.40 -80.08
N THR A 434 -4.26 -7.31 -80.28
CA THR A 434 -4.66 -6.21 -81.16
C THR A 434 -3.98 -6.24 -82.52
N THR A 435 -4.08 -7.35 -83.27
CA THR A 435 -3.83 -7.33 -84.72
C THR A 435 -4.72 -8.33 -85.47
N ASP A 436 -5.79 -7.76 -86.06
CA ASP A 436 -6.63 -8.22 -87.18
C ASP A 436 -7.25 -9.64 -87.20
N GLU A 437 -8.57 -9.64 -87.41
CA GLU A 437 -9.53 -10.74 -87.67
C GLU A 437 -10.18 -11.46 -86.47
N TRP A 438 -11.48 -11.22 -86.34
CA TRP A 438 -12.39 -11.86 -85.39
C TRP A 438 -12.70 -13.30 -85.81
N GLU A 439 -12.21 -14.28 -85.06
CA GLU A 439 -12.81 -15.63 -84.94
C GLU A 439 -12.72 -16.08 -83.47
N PHE A 440 -13.86 -16.20 -82.80
CA PHE A 440 -14.00 -16.72 -81.43
C PHE A 440 -14.06 -18.25 -81.45
N PRO A 441 -12.95 -18.94 -81.17
CA PRO A 441 -13.00 -20.12 -80.29
C PRO A 441 -11.99 -20.12 -79.12
N LEU A 442 -10.98 -19.25 -79.12
CA LEU A 442 -9.89 -19.30 -78.12
C LEU A 442 -10.19 -18.59 -76.80
N ALA A 443 -11.16 -17.67 -76.75
CA ALA A 443 -11.46 -16.93 -75.53
C ALA A 443 -12.23 -17.73 -74.46
N GLU A 444 -12.87 -18.85 -74.81
CA GLU A 444 -13.49 -19.73 -73.80
C GLU A 444 -12.42 -20.46 -72.98
N ASP A 445 -11.44 -21.10 -73.63
CA ASP A 445 -10.35 -21.79 -72.91
C ASP A 445 -9.54 -20.84 -72.03
N THR A 446 -9.19 -19.62 -72.49
CA THR A 446 -8.43 -18.67 -71.67
C THR A 446 -9.25 -18.15 -70.49
N VAL A 447 -10.55 -17.88 -70.67
CA VAL A 447 -11.42 -17.40 -69.59
C VAL A 447 -11.75 -18.52 -68.60
N GLU A 448 -11.98 -19.75 -69.08
CA GLU A 448 -12.22 -20.93 -68.25
C GLU A 448 -10.97 -21.28 -67.45
N THR A 449 -9.78 -21.27 -68.07
CA THR A 449 -8.49 -21.45 -67.36
C THR A 449 -8.24 -20.35 -66.33
N THR A 450 -8.62 -19.10 -66.62
CA THR A 450 -8.48 -17.98 -65.67
C THR A 450 -9.48 -18.09 -64.51
N LEU A 451 -10.71 -18.54 -64.77
CA LEU A 451 -11.72 -18.77 -63.75
C LEU A 451 -11.36 -19.96 -62.85
N ASP A 452 -10.91 -21.08 -63.42
CA ASP A 452 -10.42 -22.24 -62.67
C ASP A 452 -9.21 -21.87 -61.80
N ARG A 453 -8.33 -21.00 -62.31
CA ARG A 453 -7.18 -20.49 -61.55
C ARG A 453 -7.61 -19.53 -60.43
N ALA A 454 -8.64 -18.70 -60.65
CA ALA A 454 -9.19 -17.83 -59.62
C ALA A 454 -9.97 -18.60 -58.54
N GLU A 455 -10.65 -19.69 -58.90
CA GLU A 455 -11.33 -20.58 -57.94
C GLU A 455 -10.30 -21.30 -57.05
N ARG A 456 -9.21 -21.82 -57.65
CA ARG A 456 -8.06 -22.36 -56.90
C ARG A 456 -7.44 -21.32 -55.96
N LEU A 457 -7.22 -20.09 -56.44
CA LEU A 457 -6.70 -19.02 -55.58
C LEU A 457 -7.61 -18.75 -54.38
N VAL A 458 -8.94 -18.72 -54.59
CA VAL A 458 -9.91 -18.52 -53.50
C VAL A 458 -9.87 -19.67 -52.50
N ASP A 459 -9.68 -20.90 -52.96
CA ASP A 459 -9.55 -22.06 -52.08
C ASP A 459 -8.20 -22.08 -51.36
N ASP A 460 -7.09 -21.75 -52.02
CA ASP A 460 -5.78 -21.55 -51.42
C ASP A 460 -5.79 -20.41 -50.38
N ILE A 461 -6.55 -19.33 -50.61
CA ILE A 461 -6.73 -18.24 -49.64
C ILE A 461 -7.55 -18.71 -48.45
N ARG A 462 -8.63 -19.47 -48.67
CA ARG A 462 -9.43 -20.05 -47.58
C ARG A 462 -8.61 -21.03 -46.77
N GLU A 463 -7.78 -21.83 -47.43
CA GLU A 463 -6.85 -22.77 -46.83
C GLU A 463 -5.77 -22.04 -46.03
N PHE A 464 -5.09 -21.07 -46.63
CA PHE A 464 -4.11 -20.22 -45.98
C PHE A 464 -4.72 -19.55 -44.76
N ALA A 465 -5.92 -18.97 -44.88
CA ALA A 465 -6.68 -18.34 -43.79
C ALA A 465 -6.98 -19.32 -42.64
N ARG A 466 -7.35 -20.58 -42.95
CA ARG A 466 -7.60 -21.65 -41.97
C ARG A 466 -6.31 -22.17 -41.31
N ASN A 467 -5.18 -22.19 -42.02
CA ASN A 467 -3.95 -22.86 -41.59
C ASN A 467 -3.14 -22.16 -40.50
N ALA A 468 -3.42 -20.90 -40.15
CA ALA A 468 -2.82 -20.25 -38.98
C ALA A 468 -3.58 -20.48 -37.66
N SER A 469 -4.68 -21.25 -37.68
CA SER A 469 -5.25 -21.79 -36.44
C SER A 469 -4.49 -23.04 -36.01
N THR A 470 -4.46 -23.34 -34.71
CA THR A 470 -3.77 -24.50 -34.10
C THR A 470 -4.00 -25.78 -34.93
N VAL A 471 -2.92 -26.53 -35.21
CA VAL A 471 -3.00 -27.83 -35.90
C VAL A 471 -4.10 -28.68 -35.27
N GLY A 472 -4.93 -29.33 -36.09
CA GLY A 472 -5.93 -30.26 -35.62
C GLY A 472 -5.30 -31.46 -34.90
N THR A 473 -6.10 -32.49 -34.65
CA THR A 473 -5.58 -33.68 -33.95
C THR A 473 -4.55 -34.41 -34.81
N ARG A 474 -3.27 -34.41 -34.41
CA ARG A 474 -2.20 -35.13 -35.11
C ARG A 474 -2.38 -36.65 -34.98
N THR A 475 -2.70 -37.32 -36.10
CA THR A 475 -2.88 -38.78 -36.15
C THR A 475 -1.70 -39.45 -36.87
N ARG A 476 -1.56 -40.77 -36.74
CA ARG A 476 -0.49 -41.52 -37.41
C ARG A 476 -0.92 -41.77 -38.86
N LEU A 477 -0.15 -41.27 -39.81
CA LEU A 477 -0.37 -41.38 -41.24
C LEU A 477 0.66 -42.31 -41.88
N ASP A 478 0.22 -43.05 -42.88
CA ASP A 478 1.10 -43.79 -43.79
C ASP A 478 1.43 -42.88 -44.98
N LEU A 479 2.72 -42.67 -45.23
CA LEU A 479 3.18 -41.74 -46.25
C LEU A 479 2.76 -42.19 -47.66
N GLU A 480 2.74 -43.49 -47.93
CA GLU A 480 2.37 -44.03 -49.24
C GLU A 480 0.88 -43.82 -49.50
N ALA A 481 0.04 -44.13 -48.51
CA ALA A 481 -1.41 -43.88 -48.60
C ALA A 481 -1.73 -42.39 -48.78
N ALA A 482 -1.04 -41.50 -48.04
CA ALA A 482 -1.25 -40.07 -48.18
C ALA A 482 -0.81 -39.52 -49.55
N ILE A 483 0.22 -40.11 -50.17
CA ILE A 483 0.64 -39.77 -51.52
C ILE A 483 -0.40 -40.25 -52.54
N GLU A 484 -0.91 -41.47 -52.41
CA GLU A 484 -1.97 -41.99 -53.30
C GLU A 484 -3.24 -41.13 -53.25
N ASP A 485 -3.67 -40.74 -52.05
CA ASP A 485 -4.82 -39.86 -51.86
C ASP A 485 -4.57 -38.49 -52.51
N ALA A 486 -3.40 -37.87 -52.27
CA ALA A 486 -3.05 -36.58 -52.87
C ALA A 486 -2.91 -36.63 -54.41
N ILE A 487 -2.46 -37.75 -54.98
CA ILE A 487 -2.42 -37.93 -56.44
C ILE A 487 -3.84 -37.95 -57.01
N SER A 488 -4.77 -38.66 -56.36
CA SER A 488 -6.16 -38.78 -56.82
C SER A 488 -6.89 -37.43 -56.86
N ASP A 489 -6.50 -36.50 -55.99
CA ASP A 489 -7.11 -35.19 -55.89
C ASP A 489 -6.38 -34.12 -56.75
N SER A 490 -5.13 -34.39 -57.16
CA SER A 490 -4.31 -33.50 -58.01
C SER A 490 -4.52 -33.68 -59.52
N GLN A 491 -3.91 -32.81 -60.33
CA GLN A 491 -3.93 -32.90 -61.81
C GLN A 491 -2.94 -33.90 -62.43
N LEU A 492 -2.21 -34.67 -61.61
CA LEU A 492 -1.21 -35.63 -62.10
C LEU A 492 -1.82 -36.97 -62.51
N GLU A 493 -1.21 -37.63 -63.50
CA GLU A 493 -1.54 -39.03 -63.80
C GLU A 493 -0.94 -39.94 -62.71
N MET A 494 -1.60 -41.07 -62.41
CA MET A 494 -1.13 -41.99 -61.34
C MET A 494 0.30 -42.51 -61.53
N ASP A 495 0.80 -42.54 -62.77
CA ASP A 495 2.15 -43.01 -63.09
C ASP A 495 3.24 -41.90 -62.97
N SER A 496 2.84 -40.67 -62.62
CA SER A 496 3.72 -39.48 -62.54
C SER A 496 4.49 -39.36 -61.22
N VAL A 497 4.18 -40.13 -60.17
CA VAL A 497 4.85 -40.04 -58.87
C VAL A 497 5.58 -41.34 -58.54
N VAL A 498 6.87 -41.24 -58.22
CA VAL A 498 7.74 -42.37 -57.91
C VAL A 498 8.28 -42.24 -56.48
N VAL A 499 7.86 -43.16 -55.60
CA VAL A 499 8.38 -43.24 -54.22
C VAL A 499 9.67 -44.06 -54.23
N VAL A 500 10.80 -43.47 -53.82
CA VAL A 500 12.14 -44.07 -54.03
C VAL A 500 12.73 -44.75 -52.80
N ASP A 501 12.35 -44.37 -51.58
CA ASP A 501 13.01 -44.86 -50.34
C ASP A 501 12.06 -45.43 -49.27
N GLY A 502 11.09 -46.24 -49.70
CA GLY A 502 10.31 -47.15 -48.85
C GLY A 502 9.22 -46.51 -47.98
N SER A 503 8.33 -47.36 -47.47
CA SER A 503 7.18 -46.99 -46.64
C SER A 503 7.61 -46.33 -45.32
N ALA A 504 6.99 -45.20 -44.98
CA ALA A 504 7.23 -44.49 -43.72
C ALA A 504 5.92 -44.05 -43.09
N THR A 505 5.93 -43.86 -41.76
CA THR A 505 4.80 -43.28 -41.03
C THR A 505 5.22 -42.01 -40.31
N LEU A 506 4.31 -41.04 -40.24
CA LEU A 506 4.52 -39.76 -39.55
C LEU A 506 3.27 -39.38 -38.76
N ARG A 507 3.39 -38.42 -37.83
CA ARG A 507 2.21 -37.85 -37.15
C ARG A 507 1.95 -36.43 -37.61
N ALA A 508 0.83 -36.23 -38.29
CA ALA A 508 0.38 -34.93 -38.77
C ALA A 508 -1.14 -34.84 -38.76
N ASP A 509 -1.65 -33.64 -39.01
CA ASP A 509 -3.05 -33.43 -39.34
C ASP A 509 -3.30 -34.00 -40.77
N PRO A 510 -4.17 -35.02 -40.93
CA PRO A 510 -4.40 -35.68 -42.21
C PRO A 510 -4.78 -34.71 -43.32
N ASP A 511 -5.70 -33.79 -43.02
CA ASP A 511 -6.28 -32.89 -44.01
C ASP A 511 -5.21 -31.90 -44.50
N ARG A 512 -4.47 -31.30 -43.56
CA ARG A 512 -3.40 -30.35 -43.89
C ARG A 512 -2.21 -31.02 -44.58
N PHE A 513 -1.88 -32.26 -44.19
CA PHE A 513 -0.78 -32.99 -44.81
C PHE A 513 -1.10 -33.41 -46.23
N GLY A 514 -2.34 -33.86 -46.50
CA GLY A 514 -2.82 -34.14 -47.85
C GLY A 514 -2.73 -32.89 -48.73
N HIS A 515 -3.22 -31.76 -48.24
CA HIS A 515 -3.18 -30.52 -49.00
C HIS A 515 -1.75 -30.01 -49.26
N LEU A 516 -0.81 -30.18 -48.32
CA LEU A 516 0.60 -29.87 -48.57
C LEU A 516 1.15 -30.63 -49.79
N LEU A 517 0.81 -31.92 -49.92
CA LEU A 517 1.24 -32.75 -51.04
C LEU A 517 0.54 -32.32 -52.34
N GLU A 518 -0.77 -32.11 -52.30
CA GLU A 518 -1.57 -31.60 -53.42
C GLU A 518 -1.01 -30.29 -53.97
N THR A 519 -0.78 -29.30 -53.12
CA THR A 519 -0.22 -28.00 -53.52
C THR A 519 1.19 -28.15 -54.12
N ALA A 520 2.02 -29.04 -53.58
CA ALA A 520 3.36 -29.29 -54.12
C ALA A 520 3.30 -29.97 -55.50
N PHE A 521 2.35 -30.89 -55.71
CA PHE A 521 2.11 -31.57 -56.98
C PHE A 521 1.57 -30.62 -58.05
N ASP A 522 0.59 -29.81 -57.70
CA ASP A 522 0.02 -28.80 -58.60
C ASP A 522 1.06 -27.75 -58.99
N SER A 523 1.92 -27.33 -58.06
CA SER A 523 3.04 -26.43 -58.36
C SER A 523 4.04 -27.04 -59.35
N ALA A 524 4.28 -28.35 -59.29
CA ALA A 524 5.14 -29.05 -60.24
C ALA A 524 4.47 -29.19 -61.62
N ALA A 525 3.18 -29.54 -61.65
CA ALA A 525 2.39 -29.64 -62.86
C ALA A 525 2.28 -28.29 -63.61
N ALA A 526 2.09 -27.19 -62.87
CA ALA A 526 2.02 -25.83 -63.45
C ALA A 526 3.32 -25.39 -64.12
N ARG A 527 4.49 -25.84 -63.63
CA ARG A 527 5.81 -25.54 -64.21
C ARG A 527 6.18 -26.46 -65.39
N ALA A 528 5.38 -27.50 -65.63
CA ALA A 528 5.65 -28.50 -66.63
C ALA A 528 5.36 -28.00 -68.05
N LYS A 529 6.12 -28.51 -69.02
CA LYS A 529 5.82 -28.34 -70.45
C LYS A 529 5.30 -29.65 -71.11
N GLY A 530 5.01 -30.66 -70.29
CA GLY A 530 4.64 -32.03 -70.67
C GLY A 530 4.49 -32.89 -69.40
N ASP A 531 4.56 -34.21 -69.53
CA ASP A 531 4.46 -35.14 -68.40
C ASP A 531 5.55 -34.85 -67.35
N VAL A 532 5.16 -34.73 -66.08
CA VAL A 532 6.07 -34.51 -64.93
C VAL A 532 6.27 -35.82 -64.19
N THR A 533 7.50 -36.05 -63.74
CA THR A 533 7.81 -37.09 -62.77
C THR A 533 8.23 -36.46 -61.44
N ILE A 534 7.53 -36.82 -60.36
CA ILE A 534 7.87 -36.39 -59.00
C ILE A 534 8.44 -37.56 -58.22
N GLN A 535 9.65 -37.40 -57.73
CA GLN A 535 10.33 -38.36 -56.86
C GLN A 535 10.18 -37.96 -55.40
N ILE A 536 9.64 -38.84 -54.57
CA ILE A 536 9.55 -38.64 -53.12
C ILE A 536 10.53 -39.57 -52.41
N GLY A 537 11.36 -39.01 -51.52
CA GLY A 537 12.35 -39.77 -50.76
C GLY A 537 12.52 -39.29 -49.33
N LEU A 538 13.20 -40.10 -48.52
CA LEU A 538 13.41 -39.86 -47.09
C LEU A 538 14.83 -39.32 -46.84
N VAL A 539 14.98 -38.42 -45.87
CA VAL A 539 16.26 -37.77 -45.53
C VAL A 539 16.54 -37.88 -44.04
N GLY A 540 17.83 -37.90 -43.67
CA GLY A 540 18.27 -37.85 -42.27
C GLY A 540 18.27 -39.20 -41.55
N PHE A 541 18.01 -40.31 -42.24
CA PHE A 541 18.06 -41.66 -41.65
C PHE A 541 19.48 -42.23 -41.55
N ASP A 542 20.39 -41.86 -42.46
CA ASP A 542 21.70 -42.49 -42.59
C ASP A 542 22.86 -41.65 -42.00
N ASP A 543 22.70 -40.32 -41.89
CA ASP A 543 23.78 -39.38 -41.51
C ASP A 543 23.59 -38.70 -40.14
N GLY A 544 22.57 -39.09 -39.36
CA GLY A 544 22.29 -38.53 -38.02
C GLY A 544 21.79 -37.07 -38.01
N GLY A 545 21.47 -36.51 -39.18
CA GLY A 545 20.83 -35.20 -39.32
C GLY A 545 19.32 -35.24 -39.01
N SER A 546 18.69 -34.07 -39.05
CA SER A 546 17.23 -33.93 -38.88
C SER A 546 16.46 -34.80 -39.87
N ARG A 547 15.54 -35.61 -39.34
CA ARG A 547 14.68 -36.51 -40.13
C ARG A 547 13.69 -35.70 -40.96
N GLY A 548 13.43 -36.16 -42.17
CA GLY A 548 12.58 -35.45 -43.10
C GLY A 548 12.27 -36.24 -44.36
N PHE A 549 11.58 -35.59 -45.28
CA PHE A 549 11.31 -36.10 -46.61
C PHE A 549 11.52 -34.99 -47.65
N PHE A 550 11.75 -35.38 -48.89
CA PHE A 550 11.90 -34.46 -50.00
C PHE A 550 10.99 -34.85 -51.15
N LEU A 551 10.55 -33.83 -51.90
CA LEU A 551 9.90 -33.96 -53.19
C LEU A 551 10.84 -33.38 -54.25
N LEU A 552 11.07 -34.13 -55.32
CA LEU A 552 11.97 -33.78 -56.40
C LEU A 552 11.22 -33.91 -57.73
N ASP A 553 10.84 -32.81 -58.36
CA ASP A 553 10.24 -32.82 -59.70
C ASP A 553 11.31 -32.70 -60.81
N ASP A 554 10.92 -33.03 -62.04
CA ASP A 554 11.68 -32.81 -63.28
C ASP A 554 11.11 -31.64 -64.13
N ALA A 555 10.28 -30.79 -63.52
CA ALA A 555 9.74 -29.59 -64.15
C ALA A 555 10.79 -28.47 -64.23
N ALA A 556 10.43 -27.33 -64.83
CA ALA A 556 11.37 -26.22 -65.01
C ALA A 556 11.99 -25.74 -63.68
N GLU A 557 13.32 -25.57 -63.65
CA GLU A 557 14.05 -25.10 -62.46
C GLU A 557 13.57 -23.72 -61.99
N ILE A 558 13.38 -23.58 -60.69
CA ILE A 558 13.28 -22.28 -60.04
C ILE A 558 14.69 -21.67 -59.95
N PRO A 559 14.92 -20.46 -60.46
CA PRO A 559 16.23 -19.81 -60.35
C PRO A 559 16.69 -19.70 -58.88
N PRO A 560 17.98 -19.92 -58.55
CA PRO A 560 18.48 -19.85 -57.17
C PRO A 560 18.23 -18.52 -56.47
N THR A 561 18.14 -17.42 -57.23
CA THR A 561 17.79 -16.09 -56.73
C THR A 561 16.34 -15.94 -56.29
N ALA A 562 15.49 -16.91 -56.63
CA ALA A 562 14.06 -16.94 -56.32
C ALA A 562 13.70 -18.01 -55.27
N HIS A 563 14.63 -18.83 -54.79
CA HIS A 563 14.33 -19.90 -53.81
C HIS A 563 13.73 -19.38 -52.50
N ASP A 564 14.30 -18.32 -51.93
CA ASP A 564 13.77 -17.69 -50.71
C ASP A 564 12.52 -16.83 -51.01
N ARG A 565 12.39 -16.31 -52.24
CA ARG A 565 11.28 -15.43 -52.67
C ARG A 565 9.98 -16.20 -52.92
N VAL A 566 10.08 -17.40 -53.49
CA VAL A 566 8.92 -18.27 -53.75
C VAL A 566 8.35 -18.87 -52.46
N LEU A 567 9.14 -18.84 -51.38
CA LEU A 567 8.74 -19.26 -50.04
C LEU A 567 8.23 -18.09 -49.17
N ASP A 568 8.37 -16.85 -49.63
CA ASP A 568 8.02 -15.64 -48.86
C ASP A 568 7.22 -14.66 -49.73
N PRO A 569 5.90 -14.56 -49.52
CA PRO A 569 5.02 -13.77 -50.39
C PRO A 569 5.24 -12.25 -50.28
N THR A 570 6.10 -11.76 -49.38
CA THR A 570 6.39 -10.32 -49.22
C THR A 570 7.56 -9.80 -50.08
N ALA A 571 8.11 -10.61 -50.99
CA ALA A 571 9.24 -10.21 -51.81
C ALA A 571 8.80 -9.39 -53.04
N ASP A 572 8.94 -8.06 -52.97
CA ASP A 572 8.72 -7.11 -54.07
C ASP A 572 9.62 -7.43 -55.30
N ASP A 573 9.08 -8.03 -56.37
CA ASP A 573 9.57 -7.89 -57.76
C ASP A 573 8.67 -8.62 -58.79
N GLU A 574 8.35 -7.92 -59.90
CA GLU A 574 7.36 -8.20 -60.98
C GLU A 574 7.57 -9.49 -61.84
N THR A 575 8.20 -10.56 -61.35
CA THR A 575 8.39 -11.80 -62.15
C THR A 575 8.22 -13.10 -61.36
N ALA A 576 7.23 -13.17 -60.46
CA ALA A 576 6.89 -14.39 -59.74
C ALA A 576 5.82 -15.19 -60.49
N ILE A 577 6.25 -16.18 -61.28
CA ILE A 577 5.35 -17.21 -61.80
C ILE A 577 4.93 -18.09 -60.61
N ASP A 578 3.68 -17.98 -60.16
CA ASP A 578 2.99 -18.90 -59.22
C ASP A 578 3.53 -18.94 -57.76
N GLY A 579 3.50 -17.81 -57.05
CA GLY A 579 4.07 -17.68 -55.69
C GLY A 579 3.22 -18.18 -54.51
N LEU A 580 1.95 -18.55 -54.68
CA LEU A 580 1.06 -18.87 -53.54
C LEU A 580 1.23 -20.32 -53.02
N GLY A 581 1.40 -21.29 -53.92
CA GLY A 581 1.41 -22.71 -53.55
C GLY A 581 2.61 -23.11 -52.67
N LEU A 582 3.82 -22.69 -53.03
CA LEU A 582 5.01 -23.03 -52.25
C LEU A 582 5.09 -22.25 -50.91
N ALA A 583 4.51 -21.06 -50.85
CA ALA A 583 4.30 -20.33 -49.60
C ALA A 583 3.32 -21.07 -48.66
N LEU A 584 2.26 -21.67 -49.21
CA LEU A 584 1.32 -22.51 -48.46
C LEU A 584 1.97 -23.80 -47.94
N VAL A 585 2.79 -24.48 -48.75
CA VAL A 585 3.60 -25.64 -48.34
C VAL A 585 4.47 -25.29 -47.12
N ARG A 586 5.15 -24.13 -47.15
CA ARG A 586 5.95 -23.64 -46.01
C ARG A 586 5.08 -23.31 -44.80
N ALA A 587 3.93 -22.69 -45.00
CA ALA A 587 3.02 -22.34 -43.91
C ALA A 587 2.49 -23.60 -43.19
N ILE A 588 2.12 -24.64 -43.95
CA ILE A 588 1.67 -25.92 -43.39
C ILE A 588 2.82 -26.64 -42.68
N ALA A 589 4.03 -26.65 -43.25
CA ALA A 589 5.22 -27.22 -42.61
C ALA A 589 5.54 -26.52 -41.27
N LYS A 590 5.55 -25.18 -41.27
CA LYS A 590 5.79 -24.39 -40.05
C LYS A 590 4.73 -24.62 -38.98
N ALA A 591 3.46 -24.77 -39.37
CA ALA A 591 2.38 -25.09 -38.43
C ALA A 591 2.60 -26.45 -37.74
N HIS A 592 3.28 -27.39 -38.41
CA HIS A 592 3.65 -28.70 -37.85
C HIS A 592 5.01 -28.71 -37.12
N ASP A 593 5.61 -27.53 -36.91
CA ASP A 593 6.96 -27.37 -36.35
C ASP A 593 8.06 -27.98 -37.23
N TRP A 594 7.86 -28.00 -38.55
CA TRP A 594 8.82 -28.50 -39.53
C TRP A 594 9.51 -27.36 -40.27
N GLU A 595 10.76 -27.58 -40.69
CA GLU A 595 11.49 -26.65 -41.55
C GLU A 595 11.29 -27.01 -43.02
N CYS A 596 10.98 -26.04 -43.87
CA CYS A 596 10.80 -26.22 -45.31
C CYS A 596 11.84 -25.39 -46.08
N SER A 597 12.51 -26.03 -47.04
CA SER A 597 13.52 -25.39 -47.90
C SER A 597 13.36 -25.82 -49.36
N VAL A 598 13.72 -24.95 -50.30
CA VAL A 598 13.67 -25.22 -51.74
C VAL A 598 15.07 -25.07 -52.31
N THR A 599 15.49 -26.06 -53.09
CA THR A 599 16.81 -26.11 -53.73
C THR A 599 16.69 -26.67 -55.16
N ASN A 600 17.74 -26.52 -55.97
CA ASN A 600 17.77 -27.17 -57.28
C ASN A 600 18.11 -28.65 -57.12
N GLY A 601 17.34 -29.49 -57.80
CA GLY A 601 17.55 -30.92 -57.85
C GLY A 601 18.70 -31.33 -58.75
N ASP A 602 19.33 -32.46 -58.46
CA ASP A 602 20.41 -33.02 -59.29
C ASP A 602 19.94 -33.45 -60.70
N ASN A 603 18.62 -33.57 -60.91
CA ASN A 603 17.96 -33.91 -62.17
C ASN A 603 17.66 -32.68 -63.07
N GLY A 604 17.99 -31.47 -62.61
CA GLY A 604 17.64 -30.22 -63.31
C GLY A 604 16.19 -29.79 -63.13
N GLY A 605 15.53 -30.23 -62.05
CA GLY A 605 14.22 -29.73 -61.60
C GLY A 605 14.29 -29.16 -60.18
N THR A 606 13.15 -29.07 -59.49
CA THR A 606 13.06 -28.45 -58.16
C THR A 606 12.98 -29.48 -57.03
N ARG A 607 13.75 -29.25 -55.96
CA ARG A 607 13.78 -30.08 -54.75
C ARG A 607 13.20 -29.30 -53.57
N ILE A 608 12.04 -29.72 -53.09
CA ILE A 608 11.42 -29.24 -51.85
C ILE A 608 11.79 -30.20 -50.73
N GLU A 609 12.43 -29.71 -49.68
CA GLU A 609 12.90 -30.53 -48.57
C GLU A 609 12.27 -30.06 -47.25
N ILE A 610 11.59 -30.99 -46.56
CA ILE A 610 10.94 -30.79 -45.27
C ILE A 610 11.72 -31.56 -44.20
N ARG A 611 12.22 -30.83 -43.20
CA ARG A 611 13.09 -31.34 -42.11
C ARG A 611 12.45 -31.13 -40.74
N ASP A 612 13.07 -31.73 -39.73
CA ASP A 612 12.62 -31.74 -38.33
C ASP A 612 11.29 -32.47 -38.08
N VAL A 613 10.95 -33.42 -38.95
CA VAL A 613 9.82 -34.32 -38.76
C VAL A 613 10.19 -35.40 -37.73
N THR A 614 10.17 -35.03 -36.45
CA THR A 614 10.61 -35.89 -35.34
C THR A 614 9.85 -37.22 -35.23
N THR A 615 8.61 -37.25 -35.73
CA THR A 615 7.72 -38.42 -35.70
C THR A 615 7.86 -39.35 -36.91
N LEU A 616 8.74 -39.02 -37.87
CA LEU A 616 8.97 -39.81 -39.07
C LEU A 616 9.73 -41.11 -38.74
N GLU A 617 9.11 -42.25 -39.05
CA GLU A 617 9.63 -43.60 -38.84
C GLU A 617 9.59 -44.39 -40.15
N ARG A 618 10.71 -45.00 -40.57
CA ARG A 618 10.72 -46.00 -41.65
C ARG A 618 9.99 -47.25 -41.19
N THR A 619 8.98 -47.69 -41.93
CA THR A 619 8.31 -48.96 -41.71
C THR A 619 9.28 -50.06 -42.15
N ARG A 620 9.73 -50.92 -41.22
CA ARG A 620 10.54 -52.09 -41.56
C ARG A 620 9.62 -53.14 -42.19
N GLU A 621 9.96 -53.63 -43.39
CA GLU A 621 9.41 -54.88 -43.93
C GLU A 621 9.65 -56.07 -42.99
#